data_AF-A0A164N1B7-F1
#
_entry.id   AF-A0A164N1B7-F1
#
_cell.length_a   1.000
_cell.length_b   1.000
_cell.length_c   1.000
_cell.angle_alpha   90.00
_cell.angle_beta   90.00
_cell.angle_gamma   90.00
#
_symmetry.space_group_name_H-M   'P 1'
#
loop_
_entity.id
_entity.type
_entity.pdbx_description
1 polymer ?
#
loop_
_entity_poly.entity_id
_entity_poly.type
_entity_poly.pdbx_seq_one_letter_code
_entity_poly.pdbx_strand_id
1 'polypeptide(L)'
;MSRLTVAATYPDLLWPLLIMSAGLGLCTAPATFAIVSDTPEAKHGVAAAVNDAAREIGAAIGIAVAGSVLAAGYVQHIQPALPQLPEPARGPVADSLAAALQVADRAGPAGQPLAEFARAAFVHGSGQATLALAALTAAGALVLAVFAPGRRSRTTATAGDGRR
;
A
#
# COMPACT_ATOMS: atom_id res chain seq x y z
N MET A 1 17.86 3.30 1.81
CA MET A 1 18.46 2.14 2.49
C MET A 1 17.40 1.56 3.43
N SER A 2 16.61 0.61 2.94
CA SER A 2 15.50 -0.01 3.71
C SER A 2 16.07 -0.94 4.79
N ARG A 3 15.62 -0.81 6.04
CA ARG A 3 15.96 -1.74 7.14
C ARG A 3 15.16 -3.05 7.10
N LEU A 4 14.27 -3.22 6.13
CA LEU A 4 13.50 -4.45 5.92
C LEU A 4 14.39 -5.48 5.21
N THR A 5 15.33 -6.06 5.96
CA THR A 5 16.09 -7.24 5.54
C THR A 5 15.36 -8.51 6.01
N VAL A 6 15.80 -9.68 5.55
CA VAL A 6 15.26 -10.98 6.01
C VAL A 6 15.39 -11.14 7.54
N ALA A 7 16.29 -10.39 8.18
CA ALA A 7 16.51 -10.35 9.63
C ALA A 7 15.76 -9.22 10.35
N ALA A 8 14.78 -8.56 9.72
CA ALA A 8 14.02 -7.47 10.35
C ALA A 8 13.38 -7.95 11.67
N THR A 9 13.62 -7.19 12.73
CA THR A 9 13.07 -7.51 14.06
C THR A 9 11.80 -6.67 14.27
N TYR A 10 10.88 -7.09 15.16
CA TYR A 10 9.65 -6.35 15.49
C TYR A 10 9.76 -4.81 15.57
N PRO A 11 10.78 -4.21 16.23
CA PRO A 11 10.93 -2.75 16.28
C PRO A 11 11.19 -2.10 14.92
N ASP A 12 11.79 -2.80 13.96
CA ASP A 12 12.02 -2.27 12.60
C ASP A 12 10.69 -2.08 11.83
N LEU A 13 9.65 -2.85 12.18
CA LEU A 13 8.30 -2.72 11.64
C LEU A 13 7.45 -1.74 12.44
N LEU A 14 7.65 -1.68 13.77
CA LEU A 14 6.85 -0.86 14.67
C LEU A 14 6.84 0.62 14.25
N TRP A 15 8.01 1.18 13.94
CA TRP A 15 8.12 2.61 13.65
C TRP A 15 7.48 3.01 12.31
N PRO A 16 7.73 2.29 11.20
CA PRO A 16 6.98 2.48 9.96
C PRO A 16 5.47 2.32 10.13
N LEU A 17 5.02 1.32 10.91
CA LEU A 17 3.58 1.09 11.15
C LEU A 17 2.94 2.25 11.92
N LEU A 18 3.62 2.80 12.92
CA LEU A 18 3.13 3.94 13.70
C LEU A 18 3.06 5.20 12.83
N ILE A 19 4.10 5.48 12.03
CA ILE A 19 4.10 6.62 11.09
C ILE A 19 2.96 6.47 10.07
N MET A 20 2.81 5.28 9.48
CA MET A 20 1.75 4.99 8.53
C MET A 20 0.36 5.16 9.14
N SER A 21 0.14 4.61 10.34
CA SER A 21 -1.16 4.68 11.03
C SER A 21 -1.51 6.12 11.44
N ALA A 22 -0.53 6.88 11.92
CA ALA A 22 -0.70 8.29 12.23
C ALA A 22 -1.06 9.10 10.98
N GLY A 23 -0.32 8.89 9.87
CA GLY A 23 -0.61 9.53 8.59
C GLY A 23 -2.01 9.18 8.07
N LEU A 24 -2.41 7.91 8.16
CA LEU A 24 -3.73 7.45 7.76
C LEU A 24 -4.82 8.17 8.56
N GLY A 25 -4.70 8.25 9.89
CA GLY A 25 -5.66 8.95 10.75
C GLY A 25 -5.76 10.45 10.47
N LEU A 26 -4.61 11.11 10.24
CA LEU A 26 -4.55 12.53 9.91
C LEU A 26 -5.18 12.86 8.54
N CYS A 27 -5.23 11.89 7.62
CA CYS A 27 -5.83 12.08 6.30
C CYS A 27 -7.31 11.67 6.27
N THR A 28 -7.66 10.51 6.82
CA THR A 28 -9.00 9.91 6.63
C THR A 28 -10.11 10.67 7.35
N ALA A 29 -9.90 11.08 8.61
CA ALA A 29 -10.93 11.77 9.37
C ALA A 29 -11.27 13.16 8.78
N PRO A 30 -10.28 14.04 8.48
CA PRO A 30 -10.57 15.32 7.85
C PRO A 30 -11.12 15.21 6.43
N ALA A 31 -10.68 14.23 5.63
CA ALA A 31 -11.21 14.01 4.29
C ALA A 31 -12.70 13.64 4.31
N THR A 32 -13.08 12.71 5.20
CA THR A 32 -14.48 12.29 5.36
C THR A 32 -15.34 13.46 5.84
N PHE A 33 -14.85 14.24 6.81
CA PHE A 33 -15.53 15.43 7.30
C PHE A 33 -15.73 16.45 6.17
N ALA A 34 -14.70 16.73 5.37
CA ALA A 34 -14.79 17.67 4.25
C ALA A 34 -15.90 17.27 3.27
N ILE A 35 -15.97 15.99 2.89
CA ILE A 35 -17.00 15.47 1.97
C ILE A 35 -18.41 15.67 2.53
N VAL A 36 -18.64 15.30 3.80
CA VAL A 36 -19.97 15.42 4.41
C VAL A 36 -20.34 16.88 4.62
N SER A 37 -19.41 17.72 5.11
CA SER A 37 -19.68 19.12 5.44
C SER A 37 -20.03 20.02 4.25
N ASP A 38 -19.60 19.64 3.03
CA ASP A 38 -19.85 20.40 1.80
C ASP A 38 -21.07 19.86 1.03
N THR A 39 -21.78 18.86 1.59
CA THR A 39 -22.95 18.23 0.99
C THR A 39 -24.23 18.69 1.71
N PRO A 40 -25.34 19.01 1.00
CA PRO A 40 -26.62 19.26 1.64
C PRO A 40 -27.12 18.05 2.44
N GLU A 41 -27.79 18.26 3.58
CA GLU A 41 -28.21 17.18 4.50
C GLU A 41 -29.00 16.05 3.80
N ALA A 42 -29.90 16.40 2.89
CA ALA A 42 -30.69 15.44 2.10
C ALA A 42 -29.85 14.51 1.21
N LYS A 43 -28.57 14.83 0.98
CA LYS A 43 -27.63 14.07 0.13
C LYS A 43 -26.48 13.44 0.91
N HIS A 44 -26.43 13.55 2.23
CA HIS A 44 -25.36 12.95 3.04
C HIS A 44 -25.21 11.44 2.80
N GLY A 45 -26.31 10.71 2.66
CA GLY A 45 -26.28 9.28 2.35
C GLY A 45 -25.64 8.96 1.00
N VAL A 46 -25.87 9.81 -0.01
CA VAL A 46 -25.24 9.70 -1.33
C VAL A 46 -23.75 10.02 -1.25
N ALA A 47 -23.36 11.08 -0.53
CA ALA A 47 -21.96 11.44 -0.34
C ALA A 47 -21.16 10.36 0.41
N ALA A 48 -21.76 9.76 1.45
CA ALA A 48 -21.16 8.64 2.16
C ALA A 48 -20.95 7.42 1.24
N ALA A 49 -21.98 7.04 0.48
CA ALA A 49 -21.90 5.92 -0.47
C ALA A 49 -20.81 6.13 -1.54
N VAL A 50 -20.70 7.36 -2.08
CA VAL A 50 -19.67 7.70 -3.07
C VAL A 50 -18.28 7.67 -2.45
N ASN A 51 -18.11 8.16 -1.22
CA ASN A 51 -16.83 8.11 -0.50
C ASN A 51 -16.39 6.66 -0.22
N ASP A 52 -17.31 5.79 0.20
CA ASP A 52 -17.02 4.39 0.41
C ASP A 52 -16.64 3.68 -0.89
N ALA A 53 -17.41 3.89 -1.96
CA ALA A 53 -17.08 3.34 -3.28
C ALA A 53 -15.70 3.82 -3.77
N ALA A 54 -15.38 5.10 -3.59
CA ALA A 54 -14.07 5.64 -3.94
C ALA A 54 -12.93 4.97 -3.15
N ARG A 55 -13.14 4.73 -1.85
CA ARG A 55 -12.18 4.04 -0.98
C ARG A 55 -12.01 2.57 -1.39
N GLU A 56 -13.09 1.87 -1.71
CA GLU A 56 -13.04 0.47 -2.16
C GLU A 56 -12.31 0.34 -3.50
N ILE A 57 -12.61 1.22 -4.46
CA ILE A 57 -11.90 1.28 -5.75
C ILE A 57 -10.42 1.59 -5.53
N GLY A 58 -10.11 2.59 -4.70
CA GLY A 58 -8.74 2.95 -4.36
C GLY A 58 -7.97 1.79 -3.71
N ALA A 59 -8.61 1.07 -2.79
CA ALA A 59 -8.04 -0.11 -2.14
C ALA A 59 -7.78 -1.24 -3.16
N ALA A 60 -8.74 -1.53 -4.04
CA ALA A 60 -8.59 -2.54 -5.08
C ALA A 60 -7.42 -2.23 -6.04
N ILE A 61 -7.30 -0.98 -6.48
CA ILE A 61 -6.19 -0.51 -7.33
C ILE A 61 -4.86 -0.63 -6.57
N GLY A 62 -4.81 -0.20 -5.31
CA GLY A 62 -3.62 -0.30 -4.47
C GLY A 62 -3.14 -1.74 -4.30
N ILE A 63 -4.06 -2.65 -4.00
CA ILE A 63 -3.78 -4.09 -3.87
C ILE A 63 -3.25 -4.66 -5.20
N ALA A 64 -3.89 -4.33 -6.32
CA ALA A 64 -3.48 -4.81 -7.64
C ALA A 64 -2.07 -4.33 -8.03
N VAL A 65 -1.76 -3.05 -7.81
CA VAL A 65 -0.43 -2.49 -8.08
C VAL A 65 0.62 -3.15 -7.18
N ALA A 66 0.34 -3.25 -5.88
CA ALA A 66 1.27 -3.85 -4.92
C ALA A 66 1.60 -5.31 -5.30
N GLY A 67 0.58 -6.11 -5.58
CA GLY A 67 0.75 -7.51 -5.99
C GLY A 67 1.50 -7.65 -7.31
N SER A 68 1.19 -6.81 -8.30
CA SER A 68 1.85 -6.84 -9.61
C SER A 68 3.33 -6.49 -9.53
N VAL A 69 3.68 -5.42 -8.81
CA VAL A 69 5.07 -4.99 -8.65
C VAL A 69 5.86 -6.01 -7.81
N LEU A 70 5.25 -6.55 -6.75
CA LEU A 70 5.88 -7.60 -5.95
C LEU A 70 6.16 -8.84 -6.80
N ALA A 71 5.17 -9.34 -7.54
CA ALA A 71 5.31 -10.52 -8.38
C ALA A 71 6.39 -10.31 -9.45
N ALA A 72 6.37 -9.17 -10.14
CA ALA A 72 7.39 -8.83 -11.13
C ALA A 72 8.80 -8.79 -10.50
N GLY A 73 8.95 -8.13 -9.36
CA GLY A 73 10.22 -8.03 -8.64
C GLY A 73 10.75 -9.39 -8.16
N TYR A 74 9.85 -10.23 -7.64
CA TYR A 74 10.16 -11.61 -7.25
C TYR A 74 10.66 -12.44 -8.44
N VAL A 75 9.87 -12.47 -9.53
CA VAL A 75 10.22 -13.21 -10.75
C VAL A 75 11.57 -12.76 -11.27
N GLN A 76 11.82 -11.45 -11.37
CA GLN A 76 13.10 -10.93 -11.84
C GLN A 76 14.29 -11.39 -10.98
N HIS A 77 14.12 -11.48 -9.67
CA HIS A 77 15.20 -11.85 -8.75
C HIS A 77 15.40 -13.37 -8.62
N ILE A 78 14.36 -14.19 -8.80
CA ILE A 78 14.46 -15.65 -8.66
C ILE A 78 15.01 -16.33 -9.93
N GLN A 79 14.89 -15.68 -11.10
CA GLN A 79 15.31 -16.21 -12.41
C GLN A 79 16.71 -16.86 -12.43
N PRO A 80 17.77 -16.27 -11.83
CA PRO A 80 19.11 -16.85 -11.87
C PRO A 80 19.24 -18.21 -11.15
N ALA A 81 18.33 -18.54 -10.23
CA ALA A 81 18.33 -19.81 -9.52
C ALA A 81 17.66 -20.95 -10.32
N LEU A 82 16.78 -20.62 -11.28
CA LEU A 82 15.97 -21.61 -11.99
C LEU A 82 16.80 -22.64 -12.79
N PRO A 83 17.91 -22.29 -13.48
CA PRO A 83 18.69 -23.27 -14.23
C PRO A 83 19.30 -24.38 -13.36
N GLN A 84 19.52 -24.11 -12.08
CA GLN A 84 20.10 -25.05 -11.11
C GLN A 84 19.07 -26.06 -10.58
N LEU A 85 17.78 -25.84 -10.87
CA LEU A 85 16.70 -26.68 -10.42
C LEU A 85 16.32 -27.74 -11.47
N PRO A 86 15.79 -28.90 -11.03
CA PRO A 86 15.13 -29.84 -11.92
C PRO A 86 14.06 -29.15 -12.74
N GLU A 87 13.96 -29.47 -14.02
CA GLU A 87 12.97 -28.91 -14.97
C GLU A 87 11.55 -28.79 -14.38
N PRO A 88 10.96 -29.83 -13.73
CA PRO A 88 9.60 -29.75 -13.20
C PRO A 88 9.44 -28.75 -12.03
N ALA A 89 10.52 -28.36 -11.36
CA ALA A 89 10.48 -27.41 -10.26
C ALA A 89 10.63 -25.95 -10.71
N ARG A 90 11.08 -25.69 -11.95
CA ARG A 90 11.42 -24.34 -12.41
C ARG A 90 10.21 -23.43 -12.52
N GLY A 91 9.11 -23.91 -13.11
CA GLY A 91 7.86 -23.15 -13.21
C GLY A 91 7.29 -22.76 -11.85
N PRO A 92 7.01 -23.73 -10.96
CA PRO A 92 6.49 -23.43 -9.63
C PRO A 92 7.36 -22.46 -8.82
N VAL A 93 8.69 -22.63 -8.85
CA VAL A 93 9.63 -21.73 -8.15
C VAL A 93 9.61 -20.33 -8.73
N ALA A 94 9.44 -20.18 -10.04
CA ALA A 94 9.32 -18.87 -10.68
C ALA A 94 8.01 -18.16 -10.30
N ASP A 95 6.91 -18.91 -10.17
CA ASP A 95 5.58 -18.35 -9.98
C ASP A 95 5.36 -17.77 -8.58
N SER A 96 5.96 -18.35 -7.54
CA SER A 96 5.73 -17.87 -6.17
C SER A 96 6.77 -18.32 -5.14
N LEU A 97 6.94 -17.48 -4.11
CA LEU A 97 7.68 -17.83 -2.91
C LEU A 97 7.13 -19.09 -2.24
N ALA A 98 5.81 -19.24 -2.17
CA ALA A 98 5.19 -20.37 -1.49
C ALA A 98 5.60 -21.71 -2.13
N ALA A 99 5.56 -21.78 -3.46
CA ALA A 99 6.01 -22.95 -4.20
C ALA A 99 7.52 -23.17 -4.07
N ALA A 100 8.33 -22.10 -4.09
CA ALA A 100 9.77 -22.21 -3.86
C ALA A 100 10.11 -22.78 -2.48
N LEU A 101 9.41 -22.34 -1.43
CA LEU A 101 9.56 -22.88 -0.08
C LEU A 101 9.09 -24.33 0.01
N GLN A 102 8.02 -24.70 -0.69
CA GLN A 102 7.54 -26.09 -0.72
C GLN A 102 8.54 -27.03 -1.43
N VAL A 103 9.18 -26.57 -2.51
CA VAL A 103 10.25 -27.32 -3.18
C VAL A 103 11.47 -27.46 -2.27
N ALA A 104 11.88 -26.37 -1.61
CA ALA A 104 12.98 -26.36 -0.67
C ALA A 104 12.75 -27.33 0.50
N ASP A 105 11.54 -27.34 1.07
CA ASP A 105 11.16 -28.20 2.19
C ASP A 105 11.25 -29.68 1.82
N ARG A 106 10.76 -30.06 0.63
CA ARG A 106 10.88 -31.44 0.10
C ARG A 106 12.34 -31.88 -0.11
N ALA A 107 13.24 -30.95 -0.39
CA ALA A 107 14.67 -31.23 -0.57
C ALA A 107 15.45 -31.30 0.76
N GLY A 108 14.80 -30.99 1.90
CA GLY A 108 15.44 -31.01 3.22
C GLY A 108 16.58 -29.99 3.34
N PRO A 109 17.69 -30.31 4.05
CA PRO A 109 18.80 -29.39 4.25
C PRO A 109 19.42 -28.84 2.95
N ALA A 110 19.37 -29.63 1.86
CA ALA A 110 19.87 -29.22 0.55
C ALA A 110 19.03 -28.10 -0.10
N GLY A 111 17.77 -27.93 0.32
CA GLY A 111 16.88 -26.87 -0.16
C GLY A 111 17.03 -25.53 0.55
N GLN A 112 17.80 -25.45 1.65
CA GLN A 112 17.95 -24.21 2.43
C GLN A 112 18.45 -23.01 1.60
N PRO A 113 19.47 -23.16 0.72
CA PRO A 113 19.90 -22.04 -0.13
C PRO A 113 18.80 -21.52 -1.05
N LEU A 114 17.94 -22.41 -1.57
CA LEU A 114 16.79 -22.00 -2.39
C LEU A 114 15.77 -21.22 -1.56
N ALA A 115 15.47 -21.67 -0.34
CA ALA A 115 14.53 -20.98 0.55
C ALA A 115 15.02 -19.58 0.94
N GLU A 116 16.31 -19.45 1.28
CA GLU A 116 16.93 -18.16 1.60
C GLU A 116 16.90 -17.21 0.40
N PHE A 117 17.29 -17.71 -0.77
CA PHE A 117 17.29 -16.91 -2.00
C PHE A 117 15.89 -16.48 -2.42
N ALA A 118 14.90 -17.38 -2.32
CA ALA A 118 13.51 -17.05 -2.61
C ALA A 118 12.94 -16.01 -1.62
N ARG A 119 13.26 -16.10 -0.33
CA ARG A 119 12.88 -15.08 0.67
C ARG A 119 13.51 -13.73 0.34
N ALA A 120 14.79 -13.71 -0.06
CA ALA A 120 15.46 -12.48 -0.47
C ALA A 120 14.81 -11.85 -1.72
N ALA A 121 14.49 -12.66 -2.73
CA ALA A 121 13.77 -12.22 -3.92
C ALA A 121 12.39 -11.63 -3.58
N PHE A 122 11.66 -12.25 -2.64
CA PHE A 122 10.35 -11.76 -2.19
C PHE A 122 10.46 -10.45 -1.42
N VAL A 123 11.45 -10.32 -0.53
CA VAL A 123 11.71 -9.07 0.20
C VAL A 123 12.07 -7.95 -0.78
N HIS A 124 12.84 -8.26 -1.84
CA HIS A 124 13.14 -7.30 -2.88
C HIS A 124 11.87 -6.80 -3.59
N GLY A 125 11.04 -7.72 -4.10
CA GLY A 125 9.77 -7.37 -4.74
C GLY A 125 8.84 -6.59 -3.80
N SER A 126 8.79 -6.97 -2.51
CA SER A 126 8.01 -6.25 -1.50
C SER A 126 8.51 -4.81 -1.30
N GLY A 127 9.83 -4.60 -1.31
CA GLY A 127 10.43 -3.28 -1.26
C GLY A 127 10.07 -2.42 -2.47
N GLN A 128 10.12 -2.99 -3.67
CA GLN A 128 9.70 -2.30 -4.90
C GLN A 128 8.21 -1.93 -4.87
N ALA A 129 7.34 -2.84 -4.43
CA ALA A 129 5.91 -2.59 -4.29
C ALA A 129 5.63 -1.45 -3.29
N THR A 130 6.35 -1.44 -2.16
CA THR A 130 6.25 -0.37 -1.16
C THR A 130 6.64 0.98 -1.75
N LEU A 131 7.73 1.05 -2.52
CA LEU A 131 8.17 2.29 -3.19
C LEU A 131 7.16 2.75 -4.25
N ALA A 132 6.59 1.84 -5.02
CA ALA A 132 5.56 2.16 -6.02
C ALA A 132 4.31 2.75 -5.36
N LEU A 133 3.83 2.14 -4.27
CA LEU A 133 2.71 2.68 -3.49
C LEU A 133 3.04 4.04 -2.87
N ALA A 134 4.24 4.20 -2.31
CA ALA A 134 4.67 5.48 -1.76
C ALA A 134 4.69 6.60 -2.83
N ALA A 135 5.15 6.28 -4.05
CA ALA A 135 5.11 7.21 -5.17
C ALA A 135 3.68 7.57 -5.59
N LEU A 136 2.77 6.58 -5.65
CA LEU A 136 1.35 6.81 -5.94
C LEU A 136 0.69 7.69 -4.87
N THR A 137 0.95 7.44 -3.59
CA THR A 137 0.46 8.27 -2.49
C THR A 137 1.01 9.70 -2.56
N ALA A 138 2.31 9.87 -2.84
CA ALA A 138 2.92 11.18 -2.98
C ALA A 138 2.34 11.96 -4.18
N ALA A 139 2.11 11.30 -5.31
CA ALA A 139 1.46 11.90 -6.47
C ALA A 139 0.03 12.34 -6.15
N GLY A 140 -0.76 11.49 -5.46
CA GLY A 140 -2.10 11.85 -5.01
C GLY A 140 -2.10 13.05 -4.05
N ALA A 141 -1.17 13.08 -3.10
CA ALA A 141 -1.00 14.21 -2.20
C ALA A 141 -0.64 15.51 -2.94
N LEU A 142 0.22 15.44 -3.95
CA LEU A 142 0.58 16.60 -4.77
C LEU A 142 -0.62 17.11 -5.58
N VAL A 143 -1.39 16.20 -6.19
CA VAL A 143 -2.63 16.56 -6.90
C VAL A 143 -3.60 17.25 -5.95
N LEU A 144 -3.82 16.71 -4.75
CA LEU A 144 -4.67 17.37 -3.74
C LEU A 144 -4.12 18.74 -3.34
N ALA A 145 -2.81 18.88 -3.13
CA ALA A 145 -2.20 20.14 -2.74
C ALA A 145 -2.37 21.24 -3.81
N VAL A 146 -2.36 20.88 -5.10
CA VAL A 146 -2.51 21.82 -6.22
C VAL A 146 -3.98 22.14 -6.52
N PHE A 147 -4.88 21.17 -6.41
CA PHE A 147 -6.26 21.30 -6.90
C PHE A 147 -7.33 21.43 -5.81
N ALA A 148 -7.02 21.20 -4.52
CA ALA A 148 -8.02 21.31 -3.46
C ALA A 148 -8.48 22.77 -3.27
N PRO A 149 -9.79 23.07 -3.31
CA PRO A 149 -10.32 24.40 -3.03
C PRO A 149 -9.96 24.83 -1.60
N GLY A 150 -9.27 25.96 -1.44
CA GLY A 150 -8.95 26.52 -0.13
C GLY A 150 -10.21 26.79 0.70
N ARG A 151 -10.13 26.59 2.03
CA ARG A 151 -11.23 26.83 2.99
C ARG A 151 -11.86 28.21 2.72
N ARG A 152 -13.07 28.26 2.18
CA ARG A 152 -13.88 29.49 2.22
C ARG A 152 -14.22 29.73 3.68
N SER A 153 -13.54 30.69 4.30
CA SER A 153 -13.93 31.25 5.58
C SER A 153 -15.38 31.66 5.46
N ARG A 154 -16.27 30.91 6.11
CA ARG A 154 -17.66 31.30 6.31
C ARG A 154 -17.61 32.48 7.27
N THR A 155 -17.36 33.67 6.74
CA THR A 155 -17.52 34.93 7.46
C THR A 155 -18.95 34.93 7.93
N THR A 156 -19.15 34.66 9.21
CA THR A 156 -20.41 34.86 9.90
C THR A 156 -20.75 36.34 9.76
N ALA A 157 -21.56 36.67 8.76
CA ALA A 157 -22.31 37.90 8.70
C ALA A 157 -23.38 37.83 9.80
N THR A 158 -22.96 37.97 11.06
CA THR A 158 -23.80 38.49 12.12
C THR A 158 -23.72 40.02 12.04
N ALA A 159 -24.27 40.58 10.96
CA ALA A 159 -24.96 41.87 11.06
C ALA A 159 -26.31 41.51 11.72
N GLY A 160 -26.61 41.94 12.94
CA GLY A 160 -26.68 43.34 13.32
C GLY A 160 -28.12 43.81 13.15
N ASP A 161 -29.07 43.20 13.86
CA ASP A 161 -30.44 43.72 14.07
C ASP A 161 -31.14 42.87 15.16
N GLY A 162 -31.76 43.37 16.23
CA GLY A 162 -31.99 44.73 16.66
C GLY A 162 -32.01 44.83 18.19
N ARG A 163 -31.30 45.82 18.71
CA ARG A 163 -31.68 46.52 19.94
C ARG A 163 -32.13 47.90 19.52
N ARG A 164 -33.43 48.17 19.52
CA ARG A 164 -34.07 49.40 20.04
C ARG A 164 -35.52 49.09 20.37
#